data_AF-A0A0C9UTP2-F1
#
_entry.id   AF-A0A0C9UTP2-F1
#
_cell.length_a   1.000
_cell.length_b   1.000
_cell.length_c   1.000
_cell.angle_alpha   90.00
_cell.angle_beta   90.00
_cell.angle_gamma   90.00
#
_symmetry.space_group_name_H-M   'P 1'
#
loop_
_entity.id
_entity.type
_entity.pdbx_description
1 polymer ?
#
loop_
_entity_poly.entity_id
_entity_poly.type
_entity_poly.pdbx_seq_one_letter_code
_entity_poly.pdbx_strand_id
1 'polypeptide(L)'
;MTDKPLAEVKFSKLKECPILTARCIDPFVLQTWSMVCKRYMKHMEKKADVIVSFMTEGMMEPRLVAWYQGDQACINDLTLSEYLSELAAFVLERKWEHKLRQKILAAKQGD
;
A
#
# COMPACT_ATOMS: atom_id res chain seq x y z
N MET A 1 -9.65 -9.10 -21.93
CA MET A 1 -9.20 -8.42 -20.69
C MET A 1 -8.01 -9.20 -20.20
N THR A 2 -6.79 -8.68 -20.39
CA THR A 2 -5.57 -9.33 -19.91
C THR A 2 -5.59 -9.25 -18.39
N ASP A 3 -5.81 -10.39 -17.74
CA ASP A 3 -5.79 -10.56 -16.29
C ASP A 3 -4.35 -10.26 -15.81
N LYS A 4 -4.10 -9.00 -15.44
CA LYS A 4 -2.80 -8.62 -14.91
C LYS A 4 -2.70 -9.24 -13.52
N PRO A 5 -1.63 -10.00 -13.22
CA PRO A 5 -1.49 -10.64 -11.93
C PRO A 5 -1.44 -9.56 -10.83
N LEU A 6 -2.29 -9.71 -9.82
CA LEU A 6 -2.42 -8.79 -8.69
C LEU A 6 -1.27 -8.96 -7.70
N ALA A 7 -0.87 -7.87 -7.07
CA ALA A 7 0.11 -7.88 -6.01
C ALA A 7 -0.43 -8.54 -4.75
N GLU A 8 0.42 -9.35 -4.15
CA GLU A 8 0.20 -10.00 -2.86
C GLU A 8 0.99 -9.26 -1.80
N VAL A 9 0.36 -9.07 -0.64
CA VAL A 9 0.99 -8.59 0.59
C VAL A 9 1.37 -9.80 1.43
N LYS A 10 2.67 -10.04 1.60
CA LYS A 10 3.18 -11.11 2.46
C LYS A 10 3.52 -10.55 3.84
N PHE A 11 2.89 -11.11 4.86
CA PHE A 11 3.13 -10.78 6.26
C PHE A 11 3.00 -12.04 7.11
N SER A 12 4.09 -12.77 7.25
CA SER A 12 4.11 -14.11 7.85
C SER A 12 4.32 -14.08 9.36
N LYS A 13 5.12 -13.15 9.87
CA LYS A 13 5.41 -13.00 11.31
C LYS A 13 5.34 -11.54 11.73
N LEU A 14 4.88 -11.29 12.95
CA LEU A 14 4.68 -9.94 13.51
C LEU A 14 5.95 -9.07 13.55
N LYS A 15 7.14 -9.67 13.49
CA LYS A 15 8.44 -8.99 13.50
C LYS A 15 9.08 -8.88 12.11
N GLU A 16 8.56 -9.58 11.10
CA GLU A 16 9.11 -9.53 9.75
C GLU A 16 8.57 -8.31 9.01
N CYS A 17 9.44 -7.65 8.23
CA CYS A 17 9.02 -6.54 7.39
C CYS A 17 7.97 -7.05 6.38
N PRO A 18 6.82 -6.37 6.25
CA PRO A 18 5.84 -6.77 5.26
C PRO A 18 6.39 -6.56 3.85
N ILE A 19 6.02 -7.46 2.94
CA ILE A 19 6.48 -7.43 1.55
C ILE A 19 5.30 -7.20 0.62
N LEU A 20 5.40 -6.18 -0.22
CA LEU A 20 4.48 -5.90 -1.32
C LEU A 20 5.12 -6.40 -2.61
N THR A 21 4.58 -7.49 -3.15
CA THR A 21 5.14 -8.14 -4.36
C THR A 21 5.01 -7.26 -5.61
N ALA A 22 5.90 -7.51 -6.58
CA ALA A 22 6.05 -6.72 -7.82
C ALA A 22 4.94 -7.04 -8.84
N ARG A 23 3.75 -6.46 -8.64
CA ARG A 23 2.54 -6.74 -9.42
C ARG A 23 1.54 -5.58 -9.34
N CYS A 24 0.40 -5.72 -10.02
CA CYS A 24 -0.63 -4.66 -10.05
C CYS A 24 -1.26 -4.45 -8.67
N ILE A 25 -1.20 -3.22 -8.16
CA ILE A 25 -1.81 -2.83 -6.88
C ILE A 25 -3.19 -2.28 -7.17
N ASP A 26 -4.21 -2.97 -6.68
CA ASP A 26 -5.58 -2.50 -6.71
C ASP A 26 -5.96 -1.89 -5.34
N PRO A 27 -7.17 -1.30 -5.20
CA PRO A 27 -7.60 -0.74 -3.93
C PRO A 27 -7.63 -1.74 -2.77
N PHE A 28 -7.86 -3.02 -3.05
CA PHE A 28 -7.92 -4.07 -2.03
C PHE A 28 -6.52 -4.47 -1.54
N VAL A 29 -5.56 -4.59 -2.46
CA VAL A 29 -4.14 -4.79 -2.15
C VAL A 29 -3.61 -3.62 -1.34
N LEU A 30 -3.93 -2.38 -1.73
CA LEU A 30 -3.53 -1.19 -0.99
C LEU A 30 -4.14 -1.15 0.42
N GLN A 31 -5.43 -1.50 0.56
CA GLN A 31 -6.09 -1.61 1.87
C GLN A 31 -5.41 -2.67 2.74
N THR A 32 -5.05 -3.82 2.15
CA THR A 32 -4.37 -4.91 2.84
C THR A 32 -2.97 -4.47 3.30
N TRP A 33 -2.23 -3.79 2.43
CA TRP A 33 -0.95 -3.18 2.74
C TRP A 33 -1.08 -2.21 3.91
N SER A 34 -2.01 -1.25 3.83
CA SER A 34 -2.30 -0.28 4.90
C SER A 34 -2.57 -0.93 6.26
N MET A 35 -3.41 -1.97 6.30
CA MET A 35 -3.65 -2.71 7.55
C MET A 35 -2.38 -3.36 8.09
N VAL A 36 -1.59 -3.98 7.23
CA VAL A 36 -0.34 -4.64 7.61
C VAL A 36 0.68 -3.63 8.12
N CYS A 37 0.81 -2.47 7.46
CA CYS A 37 1.65 -1.36 7.92
C CYS A 37 1.27 -0.93 9.35
N LYS A 38 -0.03 -0.72 9.59
CA LYS A 38 -0.56 -0.31 10.90
C LYS A 38 -0.32 -1.37 11.97
N ARG A 39 -0.47 -2.65 11.62
CA ARG A 39 -0.17 -3.76 12.55
C ARG A 39 1.32 -3.81 12.88
N TYR A 40 2.18 -3.73 11.87
CA TYR A 40 3.63 -3.72 12.06
C TYR A 40 4.07 -2.54 12.96
N MET A 41 3.54 -1.35 12.73
CA MET A 41 3.77 -0.16 13.59
C MET A 41 3.40 -0.42 15.05
N LYS A 42 2.21 -0.98 15.29
CA LYS A 42 1.74 -1.28 16.64
C LYS A 42 2.61 -2.31 17.36
N HIS A 43 3.21 -3.26 16.64
CA HIS A 43 3.98 -4.35 17.22
C HIS A 43 5.48 -4.07 17.37
N MET A 44 6.05 -3.20 16.55
CA MET A 44 7.49 -2.94 16.56
C MET A 44 7.92 -1.88 17.58
N GLU A 45 6.98 -1.18 18.24
CA GLU A 45 7.24 -0.03 19.13
C GLU A 45 8.22 1.00 18.53
N LYS A 46 8.35 1.01 17.20
CA LYS A 46 9.24 1.91 16.48
C LYS A 46 8.59 3.29 16.45
N LYS A 47 9.44 4.31 16.55
CA LYS A 47 9.03 5.70 16.31
C LYS A 47 8.49 5.83 14.88
N ALA A 48 7.49 6.70 14.73
CA ALA A 48 6.78 6.89 13.47
C ALA A 48 7.68 7.43 12.34
N ASP A 49 8.79 8.08 12.70
CA ASP A 49 9.78 8.70 11.81
C ASP A 49 10.64 7.68 11.03
N VAL A 50 10.90 6.49 11.59
CA VAL A 50 11.71 5.47 10.91
C VAL A 50 10.87 4.41 10.22
N ILE A 51 9.55 4.36 10.47
CA ILE A 51 8.76 3.23 10.00
C ILE A 51 8.56 3.24 8.49
N VAL A 52 8.40 4.41 7.88
CA VAL A 52 8.17 4.53 6.43
C VAL A 52 9.37 4.01 5.63
N SER A 53 10.60 4.27 6.10
CA SER A 53 11.81 3.74 5.45
C SER A 53 11.86 2.21 5.48
N PHE A 54 11.51 1.59 6.61
CA PHE A 54 11.43 0.11 6.69
C PHE A 54 10.31 -0.43 5.79
N MET A 55 9.16 0.23 5.76
CA MET A 55 8.02 -0.23 4.96
C MET A 55 8.29 -0.14 3.45
N THR A 56 9.03 0.88 3.02
CA THR A 56 9.42 1.06 1.61
C THR A 56 10.48 0.05 1.16
N GLU A 57 11.36 -0.43 2.05
CA GLU A 57 12.25 -1.57 1.76
C GLU A 57 11.48 -2.87 1.42
N GLY A 58 10.26 -3.02 1.94
CA GLY A 58 9.38 -4.14 1.63
C GLY A 58 8.72 -4.08 0.23
N MET A 59 8.90 -3.00 -0.51
CA MET A 59 8.32 -2.84 -1.85
C MET A 59 9.20 -3.52 -2.90
N MET A 60 8.64 -4.50 -3.60
CA MET A 60 9.36 -5.21 -4.67
C MET A 60 9.05 -4.65 -6.06
N GLU A 61 8.01 -3.82 -6.20
CA GLU A 61 7.61 -3.26 -7.50
C GLU A 61 8.63 -2.21 -7.96
N PRO A 62 9.33 -2.40 -9.09
CA PRO A 62 10.41 -1.51 -9.51
C PRO A 62 10.00 -0.04 -9.67
N ARG A 63 8.74 0.20 -10.07
CA ARG A 63 8.18 1.54 -10.22
C ARG A 63 8.02 2.25 -8.87
N LEU A 64 7.64 1.51 -7.84
CA LEU A 64 7.54 2.04 -6.47
C LEU A 64 8.92 2.26 -5.87
N VAL A 65 9.87 1.36 -6.13
CA VAL A 65 11.26 1.54 -5.70
C VAL A 65 11.85 2.79 -6.36
N ALA A 66 11.65 2.98 -7.66
CA ALA A 66 12.12 4.17 -8.38
C ALA A 66 11.47 5.47 -7.86
N TRP A 67 10.17 5.44 -7.59
CA TRP A 67 9.45 6.56 -6.95
C TRP A 67 10.04 6.89 -5.57
N TYR A 68 10.24 5.86 -4.72
CA TYR A 68 10.83 6.05 -3.40
C TYR A 68 12.26 6.59 -3.47
N GLN A 69 13.10 6.08 -4.37
CA GLN A 69 14.47 6.56 -4.54
C GLN A 69 14.54 7.99 -5.08
N GLY A 70 13.56 8.42 -5.87
CA GLY A 70 13.48 9.78 -6.39
C GLY A 70 13.23 10.84 -5.31
N ASP A 71 12.38 10.53 -4.33
CA ASP A 71 11.94 11.46 -3.29
C ASP A 71 12.16 10.89 -1.87
N GLN A 72 13.24 10.12 -1.67
CA GLN A 72 13.46 9.34 -0.46
C GLN A 72 13.41 10.17 0.83
N ALA A 73 14.05 11.34 0.84
CA ALA A 73 14.09 12.21 2.00
C ALA A 73 12.69 12.75 2.35
N CYS A 74 11.91 13.13 1.33
CA CYS A 74 10.54 13.61 1.50
C CYS A 74 9.63 12.48 1.99
N ILE A 75 9.71 11.29 1.38
CA ILE A 75 8.85 10.15 1.72
C ILE A 75 9.14 9.64 3.13
N ASN A 76 10.40 9.66 3.59
CA ASN A 76 10.75 9.23 4.94
C ASN A 76 10.28 10.20 6.03
N ASP A 77 10.13 11.48 5.72
CA ASP A 77 9.61 12.48 6.67
C ASP A 77 8.07 12.40 6.84
N LEU A 78 7.39 11.71 5.92
CA LEU A 78 5.94 11.54 5.98
C LEU A 78 5.51 10.67 7.15
N THR A 79 4.36 11.01 7.73
CA THR A 79 3.66 10.07 8.60
C THR A 79 3.15 8.88 7.80
N LEU A 80 2.88 7.75 8.49
CA LEU A 80 2.33 6.56 7.85
C LEU A 80 1.04 6.86 7.06
N SER A 81 0.21 7.79 7.54
CA SER A 81 -1.03 8.17 6.86
C SER A 81 -0.77 8.94 5.56
N GLU A 82 0.18 9.87 5.59
CA GLU A 82 0.55 10.67 4.41
C GLU A 82 1.22 9.79 3.36
N TYR A 83 2.16 8.94 3.76
CA TYR A 83 2.78 7.96 2.88
C TYR A 83 1.75 7.05 2.19
N LEU A 84 0.75 6.54 2.94
CA LEU A 84 -0.30 5.70 2.35
C LEU A 84 -1.19 6.49 1.36
N SER A 85 -1.40 7.77 1.62
CA SER A 85 -2.17 8.66 0.74
C SER A 85 -1.41 8.95 -0.56
N GLU A 86 -0.11 9.23 -0.48
CA GLU A 86 0.78 9.39 -1.63
C GLU A 86 0.85 8.10 -2.46
N LEU A 87 1.03 6.96 -1.78
CA LEU A 87 1.03 5.65 -2.43
C LEU A 87 -0.29 5.40 -3.17
N ALA A 88 -1.43 5.72 -2.56
CA ALA A 88 -2.75 5.61 -3.19
C ALA A 88 -2.86 6.49 -4.44
N ALA A 89 -2.41 7.74 -4.37
CA ALA A 89 -2.43 8.67 -5.50
C ALA A 89 -1.52 8.22 -6.64
N PHE A 90 -0.40 7.55 -6.32
CA PHE A 90 0.56 7.06 -7.30
C PHE A 90 0.10 5.77 -7.99
N VAL A 91 -0.48 4.81 -7.26
CA VAL A 91 -0.81 3.48 -7.80
C VAL A 91 -2.24 3.35 -8.31
N LEU A 92 -3.19 4.12 -7.76
CA LEU A 92 -4.59 4.00 -8.12
C LEU A 92 -5.02 5.05 -9.14
N GLU A 93 -5.97 4.67 -9.99
CA GLU A 93 -6.56 5.59 -10.95
C GLU A 93 -7.29 6.74 -10.25
N ARG A 94 -7.33 7.92 -10.91
CA ARG A 94 -8.11 9.05 -10.43
C ARG A 94 -9.58 8.63 -10.23
N LYS A 95 -10.16 9.00 -9.09
CA LYS A 95 -11.54 8.64 -8.66
C LYS A 95 -11.74 7.14 -8.38
N TRP A 96 -10.70 6.39 -8.04
CA TRP A 96 -10.83 4.98 -7.64
C TRP A 96 -11.84 4.78 -6.50
N GLU A 97 -11.90 5.71 -5.54
CA GLU A 97 -12.85 5.67 -4.41
C GLU A 97 -14.30 5.72 -4.90
N HIS A 98 -14.58 6.59 -5.88
CA HIS A 98 -15.90 6.72 -6.48
C HIS A 98 -16.29 5.44 -7.24
N LYS A 99 -15.37 4.88 -8.03
CA LYS A 99 -15.58 3.61 -8.74
C LYS A 99 -15.84 2.46 -7.76
N LEU A 100 -15.07 2.39 -6.67
CA LEU A 100 -15.23 1.36 -5.64
C LEU A 100 -16.59 1.51 -4.95
N ARG A 101 -16.97 2.73 -4.56
CA ARG A 101 -18.27 3.02 -3.96
C ARG A 101 -19.42 2.65 -4.90
N GLN A 102 -19.32 3.00 -6.19
CA GLN A 102 -20.32 2.61 -7.18
C GLN A 102 -20.40 1.09 -7.34
N LYS A 103 -19.26 0.37 -7.36
CA LYS A 103 -19.26 -1.10 -7.38
C LYS A 103 -19.94 -1.70 -6.17
N ILE A 104 -19.68 -1.19 -4.96
CA ILE A 104 -20.32 -1.68 -3.73
C ILE A 104 -21.84 -1.42 -3.75
N LEU A 105 -22.25 -0.22 -4.18
CA LEU A 105 -23.67 0.14 -4.30
C LEU A 105 -24.39 -0.70 -5.37
N ALA A 106 -23.73 -0.96 -6.51
CA ALA A 106 -24.27 -1.80 -7.57
C ALA A 106 -24.31 -3.29 -7.19
N ALA A 107 -23.34 -3.77 -6.40
CA ALA A 107 -23.31 -5.13 -5.89
C ALA A 107 -24.45 -5.44 -4.88
N LYS A 108 -25.16 -4.41 -4.39
CA LYS A 108 -26.33 -4.57 -3.53
C LYS A 108 -27.66 -4.76 -4.28
N GLN A 109 -27.65 -5.04 -5.59
CA GLN A 109 -28.87 -5.44 -6.30
C GLN A 109 -28.65 -6.75 -7.07
N GLY A 110 -29.15 -7.82 -6.46
CA GLY A 110 -29.27 -9.17 -7.00
C GLY A 110 -30.13 -9.98 -6.03
N ASP A 111 -31.45 -9.88 -6.23
CA ASP A 111 -32.63 -10.41 -5.51
C ASP A 111 -32.83 -10.02 -4.03
#